data_AF-A0A7K3RGU2-F1
#
_entry.id   AF-A0A7K3RGU2-F1
#
_cell.length_a   1.000
_cell.length_b   1.000
_cell.length_c   1.000
_cell.angle_alpha   90.00
_cell.angle_beta   90.00
_cell.angle_gamma   90.00
#
_symmetry.space_group_name_H-M   'P 1'
#
loop_
_entity.id
_entity.type
_entity.pdbx_description
1 polymer ?
#
loop_
_entity_poly.entity_id
_entity_poly.type
_entity_poly.pdbx_seq_one_letter_code
_entity_poly.pdbx_strand_id
1 'polypeptide(L)'
;MPGVFSFPEAKQWAYAGTTLLAVGGDEQIRHAICASNRAVELYRAGPESDRSPGDLQAAHLDLATAYLAGGDVEGAGAKLSEVFGTEGYTASITIRLRNLAALLGSEPYRGAQSAVDLRAHIHEVTVRPALASNPTEPR
;
A
#
# COMPACT_ATOMS: atom_id res chain seq x y z
N MET A 1 2.53 28.32 8.47
CA MET A 1 3.11 27.13 7.82
C MET A 1 3.56 26.16 8.88
N PRO A 2 3.23 24.86 8.79
CA PRO A 2 3.88 23.84 9.59
C PRO A 2 5.40 23.85 9.32
N GLY A 3 6.22 23.68 10.35
CA GLY A 3 7.69 23.66 10.20
C GLY A 3 8.22 22.39 9.54
N VAL A 4 9.52 22.36 9.23
CA VAL A 4 10.24 21.22 8.62
C VAL A 4 10.12 19.91 9.44
N PHE A 5 9.80 20.00 10.73
CA PHE A 5 9.57 18.87 11.63
C PHE A 5 8.10 18.50 11.81
N SER A 6 7.20 19.03 10.99
CA SER A 6 5.79 18.66 11.05
C SER A 6 5.58 17.24 10.51
N PHE A 7 4.62 16.54 11.10
CA PHE A 7 4.17 15.24 10.63
C PHE A 7 2.75 15.41 10.06
N PRO A 8 2.60 15.54 8.73
CA PRO A 8 1.32 15.88 8.12
C PRO A 8 0.21 14.90 8.51
N GLU A 9 -1.03 15.39 8.60
CA GLU A 9 -2.17 14.59 9.05
C GLU A 9 -2.37 13.33 8.19
N ALA A 10 -2.25 13.45 6.86
CA ALA A 10 -2.34 12.30 5.95
C ALA A 10 -1.33 11.19 6.30
N LYS A 11 -0.11 11.60 6.70
CA LYS A 11 0.96 10.70 7.10
C LYS A 11 0.69 10.03 8.44
N GLN A 12 0.10 10.77 9.39
CA GLN A 12 -0.38 10.21 10.66
C GLN A 12 -1.38 9.07 10.43
N TRP A 13 -2.37 9.31 9.55
CA TRP A 13 -3.38 8.30 9.22
C TRP A 13 -2.80 7.09 8.50
N ALA A 14 -1.86 7.29 7.57
CA ALA A 14 -1.19 6.19 6.88
C ALA A 14 -0.43 5.29 7.87
N TYR A 15 0.32 5.90 8.79
CA TYR A 15 1.06 5.17 9.83
C TYR A 15 0.13 4.47 10.81
N ALA A 16 -0.97 5.12 11.22
CA ALA A 16 -1.99 4.50 12.06
C ALA A 16 -2.54 3.23 11.41
N GLY A 17 -2.89 3.28 10.12
CA GLY A 17 -3.35 2.12 9.34
C GLY A 17 -2.35 0.96 9.34
N THR A 18 -1.08 1.24 9.00
CA THR A 18 0.00 0.26 9.06
C THR A 18 0.14 -0.36 10.45
N THR A 19 0.16 0.47 11.50
CA THR A 19 0.35 -0.01 12.88
C THR A 19 -0.81 -0.87 13.34
N LEU A 20 -2.05 -0.49 13.03
CA LEU A 20 -3.24 -1.26 13.39
C LEU A 20 -3.24 -2.65 12.72
N LEU A 21 -2.83 -2.75 11.45
CA LEU A 21 -2.66 -4.05 10.79
C LEU A 21 -1.57 -4.91 11.45
N ALA A 22 -0.47 -4.30 11.86
CA ALA A 22 0.61 -5.01 12.53
C ALA A 22 0.18 -5.55 13.91
N VAL A 23 -0.70 -4.84 14.62
CA VAL A 23 -1.30 -5.34 15.88
C VAL A 23 -2.24 -6.51 15.60
N GLY A 24 -3.03 -6.43 14.52
CA GLY A 24 -3.96 -7.48 14.11
C GLY A 24 -5.19 -7.62 15.02
N GLY A 25 -6.11 -8.49 14.64
CA GLY A 25 -7.43 -8.67 15.27
C GLY A 25 -8.54 -7.90 14.55
N ASP A 26 -9.77 -8.42 14.62
CA ASP A 26 -10.89 -7.96 13.80
C ASP A 26 -11.23 -6.47 14.01
N GLU A 27 -11.15 -6.00 15.26
CA GLU A 27 -11.37 -4.58 15.59
C GLU A 27 -10.26 -3.70 15.01
N GLN A 28 -9.01 -4.14 15.14
CA GLN A 28 -7.85 -3.40 14.65
C GLN A 28 -7.83 -3.36 13.12
N ILE A 29 -8.23 -4.45 12.46
CA ILE A 29 -8.42 -4.49 11.00
C ILE A 29 -9.49 -3.48 10.57
N ARG A 30 -10.64 -3.40 11.27
CA ARG A 30 -11.65 -2.38 10.98
C ARG A 30 -11.12 -0.96 11.14
N HIS A 31 -10.41 -0.69 12.24
CA HIS A 31 -9.78 0.62 12.43
C HIS A 31 -8.71 0.91 11.37
N ALA A 32 -7.95 -0.09 10.93
CA ALA A 32 -6.97 0.08 9.87
C ALA A 32 -7.63 0.47 8.54
N ILE A 33 -8.78 -0.11 8.22
CA ILE A 33 -9.57 0.29 7.03
C ILE A 33 -9.96 1.76 7.13
N CYS A 34 -10.50 2.19 8.28
CA CYS A 34 -10.87 3.60 8.49
C CYS A 34 -9.65 4.53 8.36
N ALA A 35 -8.54 4.19 9.01
CA ALA A 35 -7.33 5.00 9.00
C ALA A 35 -6.70 5.11 7.60
N SER A 36 -6.55 3.98 6.90
CA SER A 36 -5.95 3.96 5.56
C SER A 36 -6.84 4.65 4.52
N ASN A 37 -8.17 4.52 4.59
CA ASN A 37 -9.07 5.30 3.72
C ASN A 37 -8.94 6.80 4.00
N ARG A 38 -8.86 7.20 5.28
CA ARG A 38 -8.68 8.60 5.64
C ARG A 38 -7.35 9.18 5.11
N ALA A 39 -6.27 8.39 5.16
CA ALA A 39 -5.00 8.77 4.57
C ALA A 39 -5.11 8.99 3.06
N VAL A 40 -5.74 8.06 2.33
CA VAL A 40 -5.97 8.16 0.87
C VAL A 40 -6.77 9.41 0.52
N GLU A 41 -7.87 9.68 1.25
CA GLU A 41 -8.69 10.88 1.06
C GLU A 41 -7.86 12.16 1.23
N LEU A 42 -7.10 12.26 2.31
CA LEU A 42 -6.28 13.43 2.60
C LEU A 42 -5.17 13.64 1.57
N TYR A 43 -4.50 12.59 1.13
CA TYR A 43 -3.48 12.69 0.07
C TYR A 43 -4.07 13.07 -1.29
N ARG A 44 -5.28 12.59 -1.63
CA ARG A 44 -5.96 12.94 -2.88
C ARG A 44 -6.44 14.39 -2.87
N ALA A 45 -7.03 14.84 -1.77
CA ALA A 45 -7.57 16.19 -1.63
C ALA A 45 -6.51 17.27 -1.33
N GLY A 46 -5.40 16.89 -0.71
CA GLY A 46 -4.31 17.80 -0.32
C GLY A 46 -3.47 18.31 -1.51
N PRO A 47 -2.69 19.38 -1.29
CA PRO A 47 -1.79 19.93 -2.30
C PRO A 47 -0.70 18.91 -2.66
N GLU A 48 -0.21 18.99 -3.90
CA GLU A 48 0.83 18.06 -4.40
C GLU A 48 2.11 18.08 -3.57
N SER A 49 2.47 19.24 -2.98
CA SER A 49 3.63 19.39 -2.10
C SER A 49 3.57 18.52 -0.85
N ASP A 50 2.36 18.17 -0.40
CA ASP A 50 2.13 17.40 0.82
C ASP A 50 1.89 15.91 0.50
N ARG A 51 1.85 15.54 -0.79
CA ARG A 51 1.72 14.15 -1.20
C ARG A 51 3.02 13.41 -0.98
N SER A 52 2.91 12.27 -0.31
CA SER A 52 3.99 11.30 -0.18
C SER A 52 3.59 10.07 -1.00
N PRO A 53 4.15 9.87 -2.22
CA PRO A 53 3.79 8.74 -3.06
C PRO A 53 3.93 7.39 -2.36
N GLY A 54 5.00 7.23 -1.57
CA GLY A 54 5.25 6.02 -0.79
C GLY A 54 4.21 5.78 0.30
N ASP A 55 3.76 6.81 1.02
CA ASP A 55 2.73 6.64 2.07
C ASP A 55 1.35 6.40 1.46
N LEU A 56 1.05 7.01 0.31
CA LEU A 56 -0.18 6.74 -0.42
C LEU A 56 -0.21 5.30 -0.95
N GLN A 57 0.89 4.83 -1.55
CA GLN A 57 1.05 3.42 -1.93
C GLN A 57 0.88 2.49 -0.72
N ALA A 58 1.51 2.83 0.41
CA ALA A 58 1.39 2.04 1.64
C ALA A 58 -0.06 1.96 2.12
N ALA A 59 -0.79 3.08 2.15
CA ALA A 59 -2.19 3.11 2.54
C ALA A 59 -3.08 2.23 1.63
N HIS A 60 -2.83 2.23 0.31
CA HIS A 60 -3.52 1.33 -0.62
C HIS A 60 -3.20 -0.15 -0.36
N LEU A 61 -1.93 -0.51 -0.13
CA LEU A 61 -1.55 -1.89 0.18
C LEU A 61 -2.05 -2.36 1.55
N ASP A 62 -2.18 -1.44 2.51
CA ASP A 62 -2.76 -1.71 3.82
C ASP A 62 -4.26 -1.97 3.70
N LEU A 63 -4.98 -1.19 2.89
CA LEU A 63 -6.38 -1.50 2.56
C LEU A 63 -6.52 -2.87 1.89
N ALA A 64 -5.65 -3.20 0.93
CA ALA A 64 -5.67 -4.51 0.28
C ALA A 64 -5.44 -5.64 1.29
N THR A 65 -4.51 -5.46 2.22
CA THR A 65 -4.23 -6.43 3.30
C THR A 65 -5.45 -6.60 4.21
N ALA A 66 -6.09 -5.49 4.60
CA ALA A 66 -7.26 -5.52 5.45
C ALA A 66 -8.46 -6.20 4.80
N TYR A 67 -8.69 -5.95 3.50
CA TYR A 67 -9.75 -6.59 2.73
C TYR A 67 -9.53 -8.09 2.57
N LEU A 68 -8.30 -8.53 2.30
CA LEU A 68 -7.96 -9.95 2.32
C LEU A 68 -8.09 -10.58 3.71
N ALA A 69 -7.92 -9.84 4.80
CA ALA A 69 -8.20 -10.40 6.13
C ALA A 69 -9.71 -10.67 6.32
N GLY A 70 -10.57 -9.91 5.63
CA GLY A 70 -12.03 -10.06 5.67
C GLY A 70 -12.64 -10.94 4.57
N GLY A 71 -11.84 -11.57 3.70
CA GLY A 71 -12.37 -12.39 2.60
C GLY A 71 -12.60 -11.64 1.28
N ASP A 72 -12.36 -10.33 1.23
CA ASP A 72 -12.69 -9.48 0.08
C ASP A 72 -11.53 -9.37 -0.91
N VAL A 73 -11.45 -10.35 -1.82
CA VAL A 73 -10.42 -10.39 -2.88
C VAL A 73 -10.64 -9.31 -3.93
N GLU A 74 -11.88 -8.98 -4.26
CA GLU A 74 -12.21 -7.97 -5.27
C GLU A 74 -11.80 -6.58 -4.77
N GLY A 75 -12.17 -6.22 -3.55
CA GLY A 75 -11.75 -4.99 -2.90
C GLY A 75 -10.24 -4.89 -2.78
N ALA A 76 -9.55 -5.98 -2.47
CA ALA A 76 -8.09 -6.00 -2.45
C ALA A 76 -7.48 -5.77 -3.84
N GLY A 77 -8.03 -6.39 -4.88
CA GLY A 77 -7.64 -6.19 -6.26
C GLY A 77 -7.77 -4.73 -6.70
N ALA A 78 -8.89 -4.09 -6.38
CA ALA A 78 -9.11 -2.68 -6.71
C ALA A 78 -8.05 -1.75 -6.08
N LYS A 79 -7.59 -2.04 -4.86
CA LYS A 79 -6.52 -1.25 -4.21
C LYS A 79 -5.14 -1.55 -4.74
N LEU A 80 -4.87 -2.80 -5.15
CA LEU A 80 -3.64 -3.17 -5.84
C LEU A 80 -3.51 -2.46 -7.19
N SER A 81 -4.60 -2.32 -7.95
CA SER A 81 -4.62 -1.59 -9.23
C SER A 81 -4.20 -0.12 -9.10
N GLU A 82 -4.55 0.56 -8.00
CA GLU A 82 -4.12 1.94 -7.71
C GLU A 82 -2.59 2.05 -7.54
N VAL A 83 -1.92 0.98 -7.11
CA VAL A 83 -0.47 0.93 -6.91
C VAL A 83 0.25 0.53 -8.18
N PHE A 84 -0.28 -0.42 -8.95
CA PHE A 84 0.37 -0.93 -10.16
C PHE A 84 0.54 0.12 -11.27
N GLY A 85 -0.30 1.16 -11.28
CA GLY A 85 -0.18 2.29 -12.21
C GLY A 85 0.92 3.30 -11.84
N THR A 86 1.70 3.05 -10.79
CA THR A 86 2.73 3.98 -10.30
C THR A 86 4.14 3.46 -10.57
N GLU A 87 5.08 4.38 -10.78
CA GLU A 87 6.50 4.06 -10.92
C GLU A 87 7.23 4.15 -9.58
N GLY A 88 8.31 3.37 -9.44
CA GLY A 88 9.23 3.49 -8.31
C GLY A 88 8.69 2.96 -6.99
N TYR A 89 8.80 1.64 -6.77
CA TYR A 89 8.52 1.05 -5.47
C TYR A 89 9.72 1.18 -4.54
N THR A 90 9.49 1.73 -3.35
CA THR A 90 10.49 1.67 -2.29
C THR A 90 10.65 0.22 -1.79
N ALA A 91 11.70 -0.04 -1.00
CA ALA A 91 11.90 -1.32 -0.35
C ALA A 91 10.71 -1.73 0.53
N SER A 92 10.11 -0.77 1.26
CA SER A 92 8.95 -1.05 2.12
C SER A 92 7.71 -1.41 1.30
N ILE A 93 7.46 -0.75 0.17
CA ILE A 93 6.36 -1.08 -0.75
C ILE A 93 6.57 -2.46 -1.37
N THR A 94 7.80 -2.78 -1.77
CA THR A 94 8.15 -4.09 -2.30
C THR A 94 7.90 -5.22 -1.27
N ILE A 95 8.24 -4.98 0.00
CA ILE A 95 7.97 -5.94 1.09
C ILE A 95 6.46 -6.15 1.27
N ARG A 96 5.66 -5.07 1.31
CA ARG A 96 4.19 -5.17 1.44
C ARG A 96 3.58 -5.96 0.29
N LEU A 97 4.00 -5.69 -0.95
CA LEU A 97 3.57 -6.43 -2.13
C LEU A 97 3.89 -7.93 -2.00
N ARG A 98 5.12 -8.28 -1.60
CA ARG A 98 5.51 -9.69 -1.39
C ARG A 98 4.69 -10.37 -0.29
N ASN A 99 4.37 -9.67 0.80
CA ASN A 99 3.51 -10.19 1.86
C ASN A 99 2.08 -10.46 1.36
N LEU A 100 1.52 -9.56 0.55
CA LEU A 100 0.22 -9.75 -0.10
C LEU A 100 0.25 -10.96 -1.04
N ALA A 101 1.31 -11.13 -1.84
CA ALA A 101 1.46 -12.30 -2.70
C ALA A 101 1.59 -13.62 -1.91
N ALA A 102 2.17 -13.58 -0.72
CA ALA A 102 2.20 -14.73 0.19
C ALA A 102 0.80 -15.05 0.72
N LEU A 103 0.04 -14.04 1.16
CA LEU A 103 -1.34 -14.19 1.65
C LEU A 103 -2.30 -14.74 0.58
N LEU A 104 -2.21 -14.22 -0.65
CA LEU A 104 -2.99 -14.73 -1.78
C LEU A 104 -2.60 -16.17 -2.17
N GLY A 105 -1.40 -16.62 -1.77
CA GLY A 105 -0.89 -17.96 -2.03
C GLY A 105 -1.24 -18.97 -0.93
N SER A 106 -1.87 -18.54 0.16
CA SER A 106 -2.34 -19.40 1.25
C SER A 106 -3.84 -19.66 1.17
N GLU A 107 -4.33 -20.61 1.96
CA GLU A 107 -5.78 -20.75 2.17
C GLU A 107 -6.36 -19.45 2.77
N PRO A 108 -7.62 -19.09 2.46
CA PRO A 108 -8.56 -19.79 1.57
C PRO A 108 -8.41 -19.40 0.08
N TYR A 109 -7.42 -18.58 -0.27
CA TYR A 109 -7.26 -18.00 -1.61
C TYR A 109 -6.50 -18.89 -2.59
N ARG A 110 -5.82 -19.93 -2.08
CA ARG A 110 -4.99 -20.82 -2.87
C ARG A 110 -5.76 -21.40 -4.05
N GLY A 111 -5.25 -21.15 -5.25
CA GLY A 111 -5.78 -21.71 -6.49
C GLY A 111 -6.99 -20.97 -7.07
N ALA A 112 -7.57 -19.99 -6.37
CA ALA A 112 -8.58 -19.12 -6.94
C ALA A 112 -7.95 -18.27 -8.07
N GLN A 113 -8.61 -18.21 -9.23
CA GLN A 113 -8.06 -17.54 -10.41
C GLN A 113 -7.70 -16.07 -10.13
N SER A 114 -8.57 -15.32 -9.44
CA SER A 114 -8.32 -13.94 -9.05
C SER A 114 -7.07 -13.78 -8.17
N ALA A 115 -6.84 -14.71 -7.24
CA ALA A 115 -5.65 -14.69 -6.40
C ALA A 115 -4.39 -15.06 -7.19
N VAL A 116 -4.48 -16.01 -8.13
CA VAL A 116 -3.38 -16.36 -9.04
C VAL A 116 -2.97 -15.16 -9.90
N ASP A 117 -3.94 -14.47 -10.49
CA ASP A 117 -3.70 -13.31 -11.37
C ASP A 117 -3.05 -12.15 -10.62
N LEU A 118 -3.58 -11.81 -9.43
CA LEU A 118 -3.01 -10.76 -8.58
C LEU A 118 -1.57 -11.10 -8.17
N ARG A 119 -1.28 -12.36 -7.82
CA ARG A 119 0.09 -12.80 -7.49
C ARG A 119 1.04 -12.69 -8.67
N ALA A 120 0.60 -13.08 -9.86
CA ALA A 120 1.40 -12.96 -11.07
C ALA A 120 1.77 -11.50 -11.33
N HIS A 121 0.81 -10.59 -11.19
CA HIS A 121 1.05 -9.16 -11.38
C HIS A 121 1.98 -8.59 -10.30
N ILE A 122 1.77 -8.94 -9.02
CA ILE A 122 2.70 -8.56 -7.94
C ILE A 122 4.14 -9.02 -8.25
N HIS A 123 4.29 -10.26 -8.73
CA HIS A 123 5.60 -10.79 -9.09
C HIS A 123 6.23 -9.99 -10.23
N GLU A 124 5.47 -9.68 -11.28
CA GLU A 124 5.96 -8.89 -12.42
C GLU A 124 6.53 -7.53 -11.97
N VAL A 125 5.80 -6.82 -11.11
CA VAL A 125 6.19 -5.47 -10.67
C VAL A 125 7.30 -5.46 -9.61
N THR A 126 7.50 -6.56 -8.88
CA THR A 126 8.53 -6.66 -7.81
C THR A 126 9.85 -7.31 -8.24
N VAL A 127 9.89 -7.93 -9.43
CA VAL A 127 11.12 -8.46 -10.06
C VAL A 127 11.85 -7.40 -10.87
N ARG A 128 11.14 -6.35 -11.35
CA ARG A 128 11.81 -5.21 -11.98
C ARG A 128 12.69 -4.52 -10.94
N PRO A 129 14.02 -4.46 -11.12
CA PRO A 129 14.87 -3.73 -10.21
C PRO A 129 14.41 -2.27 -10.17
N ALA A 130 14.41 -1.65 -8.99
CA ALA A 130 14.24 -0.21 -8.88
C ALA A 130 15.32 0.42 -9.76
N LEU A 131 14.92 1.09 -10.85
CA LEU A 131 15.86 1.82 -11.68
C LEU A 131 16.55 2.82 -10.76
N ALA A 132 17.87 2.69 -10.60
CA ALA A 132 18.66 3.68 -9.90
C ALA A 132 18.42 5.01 -10.61
N SER A 133 17.85 5.99 -9.90
CA SER A 133 17.83 7.37 -10.38
C SER A 133 19.29 7.78 -10.54
N ASN A 134 19.79 7.81 -11.76
CA ASN A 134 21.13 8.30 -12.04
C ASN A 134 21.22 9.72 -11.46
N PRO A 135 22.19 10.02 -10.58
CA PRO A 135 22.39 11.38 -10.13
C PRO A 135 22.73 12.21 -11.36
N THR A 136 21.86 13.17 -11.65
CA THR A 136 22.06 14.14 -12.72
C THR A 136 23.35 14.89 -12.42
N GLU A 137 24.34 14.81 -13.31
CA GLU A 137 25.62 15.51 -13.18
C GLU A 137 25.40 17.02 -13.02
N PRO A 138 26.18 17.71 -12.17
CA PRO A 138 26.13 19.16 -12.08
C PRO A 138 26.75 19.78 -13.33
N ARG A 139 26.06 20.78 -13.89
CA ARG A 139 26.63 21.73 -14.87
C ARG A 139 27.07 22.99 -14.15
#